data_AF-A0A512DF43-F1
#
_entry.id   AF-A0A512DF43-F1
#
_cell.length_a   1.000
_cell.length_b   1.000
_cell.length_c   1.000
_cell.angle_alpha   90.00
_cell.angle_beta   90.00
_cell.angle_gamma   90.00
#
_symmetry.space_group_name_H-M   'P 1'
#
loop_
_entity.id
_entity.type
_entity.pdbx_description
1 polymer ?
#
loop_
_entity_poly.entity_id
_entity_poly.type
_entity_poly.pdbx_seq_one_letter_code
_entity_poly.pdbx_strand_id
1 'polypeptide(L)'
;MVLQRPAVKRVTHSELRAMCVQLADRIRPFDPDLVVGIATGGADVAEAIAQALGGRTVAIVKSQRPGTLIKQSRPVSRLLASLPERVANLARWFEVEYREVAYYVHVRRHGSDQAEVQGRIVDRESLARAVAGAARVLVVDDTLDSGQTLRGVVDAVKDANPQAQVRTAVIATTWRRPPVHPDYVLRPRLLLRLPGSFDA
;
A
#
# COMPACT_ATOMS: atom_id res chain seq x y z
N MET A 1 -1.89 -26.34 11.12
CA MET A 1 -2.02 -24.87 10.90
C MET A 1 -2.92 -24.65 9.69
N VAL A 2 -4.14 -24.15 9.87
CA VAL A 2 -5.12 -24.08 8.78
C VAL A 2 -4.76 -22.91 7.85
N LEU A 3 -4.43 -23.21 6.60
CA LEU A 3 -4.33 -22.25 5.50
C LEU A 3 -5.72 -21.68 5.20
N GLN A 4 -6.23 -20.80 6.07
CA GLN A 4 -7.46 -20.08 5.75
C GLN A 4 -7.16 -19.06 4.64
N ARG A 5 -8.03 -18.96 3.65
CA ARG A 5 -7.89 -18.04 2.51
C ARG A 5 -8.25 -16.61 2.95
N PRO A 6 -7.51 -15.57 2.53
CA PRO A 6 -7.97 -14.20 2.71
C PRO A 6 -9.28 -13.98 1.96
N ALA A 7 -10.18 -13.21 2.56
CA ALA A 7 -11.40 -12.82 1.85
C ALA A 7 -11.01 -11.94 0.66
N VAL A 8 -11.65 -12.16 -0.48
CA VAL A 8 -11.53 -11.26 -1.63
C VAL A 8 -12.77 -10.39 -1.65
N LYS A 9 -12.60 -9.07 -1.72
CA LYS A 9 -13.71 -8.12 -1.83
C LYS A 9 -13.44 -7.18 -2.99
N ARG A 10 -14.32 -7.22 -4.00
CA ARG A 10 -14.46 -6.15 -4.99
C ARG A 10 -15.17 -4.99 -4.31
N VAL A 11 -14.59 -3.80 -4.41
CA VAL A 11 -15.15 -2.59 -3.81
C VAL A 11 -15.50 -1.59 -4.90
N THR A 12 -16.65 -0.95 -4.73
CA THR A 12 -17.04 0.20 -5.54
C THR A 12 -16.32 1.47 -5.07
N HIS A 13 -16.34 2.54 -5.88
CA HIS A 13 -15.78 3.85 -5.47
C HIS A 13 -16.44 4.39 -4.19
N SER A 14 -17.76 4.21 -4.05
CA SER A 14 -18.49 4.66 -2.86
C SER A 14 -18.12 3.85 -1.61
N GLU A 15 -17.97 2.54 -1.73
CA GLU A 15 -17.48 1.69 -0.63
C GLU A 15 -16.04 2.04 -0.24
N LEU A 16 -15.16 2.26 -1.21
CA LEU A 16 -13.79 2.69 -0.95
C LEU A 16 -13.77 4.01 -0.19
N ARG A 17 -14.57 5.00 -0.62
CA ARG A 17 -14.70 6.28 0.06
C ARG A 17 -15.21 6.10 1.50
N ALA A 18 -16.22 5.25 1.71
CA ALA A 18 -16.72 4.96 3.05
C ALA A 18 -15.65 4.31 3.95
N MET A 19 -14.83 3.43 3.39
CA MET A 19 -13.68 2.84 4.08
C MET A 19 -12.64 3.91 4.43
N CYS A 20 -12.32 4.83 3.52
CA CYS A 20 -11.41 5.95 3.79
C CYS A 20 -11.93 6.85 4.92
N VAL A 21 -13.22 7.16 4.95
CA VAL A 21 -13.84 7.93 6.05
C VAL A 21 -13.71 7.17 7.38
N GLN A 22 -14.03 5.87 7.40
CA GLN A 22 -13.89 5.05 8.60
C GLN A 22 -12.43 5.01 9.11
N LEU A 23 -11.46 4.95 8.19
CA LEU A 23 -10.05 4.99 8.53
C LEU A 23 -9.62 6.37 9.04
N ALA A 24 -10.13 7.45 8.42
CA ALA A 24 -9.87 8.83 8.83
C ALA A 24 -10.32 9.10 10.27
N ASP A 25 -11.43 8.52 10.73
CA ASP A 25 -11.87 8.67 12.12
C ASP A 25 -10.86 8.11 13.13
N ARG A 26 -10.18 7.01 12.79
CA ARG A 26 -9.10 6.44 13.62
C ARG A 26 -7.82 7.26 13.57
N ILE A 27 -7.59 7.97 12.48
CA ILE A 27 -6.43 8.84 12.27
C ILE A 27 -6.64 10.21 12.92
N ARG A 28 -7.89 10.67 13.05
CA ARG A 28 -8.24 12.01 13.56
C ARG A 28 -7.49 12.41 14.85
N PRO A 29 -7.26 11.54 15.85
CA PRO A 29 -6.46 11.90 17.03
C PRO A 29 -4.98 12.22 16.75
N PHE A 30 -4.42 11.73 15.64
CA PHE A 30 -3.08 12.10 15.19
C PHE A 30 -3.05 13.48 14.53
N ASP A 31 -4.17 13.90 13.94
CA ASP A 31 -4.34 15.19 13.27
C ASP A 31 -3.20 15.54 12.30
N PRO A 32 -2.97 14.76 11.23
CA PRO A 32 -1.88 15.04 10.30
C PRO A 32 -2.12 16.37 9.57
N ASP A 33 -1.04 17.13 9.34
CA ASP A 33 -1.06 18.35 8.53
C ASP A 33 -0.71 18.07 7.05
N LEU A 34 -0.07 16.92 6.78
CA LEU A 34 0.23 16.42 5.44
C LEU A 34 -0.13 14.93 5.30
N VAL A 35 -0.81 14.59 4.20
CA VAL A 35 -1.07 13.21 3.78
C VAL A 35 -0.24 12.89 2.55
N VAL A 36 0.63 11.88 2.64
CA VAL A 36 1.48 11.40 1.55
C VAL A 36 0.91 10.11 0.99
N GLY A 37 0.33 10.15 -0.21
CA GLY A 37 -0.21 8.99 -0.91
C GLY A 37 0.80 8.29 -1.79
N ILE A 38 0.79 6.96 -1.80
CA ILE A 38 1.66 6.15 -2.66
C ILE A 38 0.91 5.79 -3.94
N ALA A 39 1.36 6.31 -5.08
CA ALA A 39 0.75 6.03 -6.36
C ALA A 39 1.02 4.58 -6.83
N THR A 40 0.09 3.95 -7.56
CA THR A 40 -1.15 4.54 -8.11
C THR A 40 -2.36 4.42 -7.17
N GLY A 41 -2.64 3.25 -6.61
CA GLY A 41 -3.86 2.99 -5.84
C GLY A 41 -4.00 3.81 -4.55
N GLY A 42 -2.88 4.15 -3.90
CA GLY A 42 -2.88 4.97 -2.69
C GLY A 42 -3.15 6.46 -2.93
N ALA A 43 -3.21 6.94 -4.18
CA ALA A 43 -3.51 8.35 -4.48
C ALA A 43 -4.97 8.70 -4.13
N ASP A 44 -5.93 7.92 -4.63
CA ASP A 44 -7.36 8.12 -4.34
C ASP A 44 -7.65 7.98 -2.83
N VAL A 45 -6.92 7.07 -2.17
CA VAL A 45 -7.00 6.86 -0.72
C VAL A 45 -6.50 8.09 0.03
N ALA A 46 -5.38 8.67 -0.37
CA ALA A 46 -4.82 9.88 0.23
C ALA A 46 -5.75 11.07 0.11
N GLU A 47 -6.29 11.30 -1.09
CA GLU A 47 -7.24 12.39 -1.32
C GLU A 47 -8.51 12.22 -0.48
N ALA A 48 -9.10 11.02 -0.46
CA ALA A 48 -10.30 10.76 0.30
C ALA A 48 -10.09 10.92 1.82
N ILE A 49 -8.96 10.45 2.35
CA ILE A 49 -8.62 10.62 3.77
C ILE A 49 -8.38 12.09 4.09
N ALA A 50 -7.61 12.81 3.28
CA ALA A 50 -7.32 14.23 3.50
C ALA A 50 -8.60 15.08 3.49
N GLN A 51 -9.54 14.79 2.58
CA GLN A 51 -10.85 15.43 2.56
C GLN A 51 -11.64 15.12 3.84
N ALA A 52 -11.69 13.87 4.29
CA ALA A 52 -12.39 13.46 5.51
C ALA A 52 -11.80 14.08 6.80
N LEU A 53 -10.51 14.41 6.77
CA LEU A 53 -9.79 15.11 7.84
C LEU A 53 -9.90 16.65 7.75
N GLY A 54 -10.80 17.17 6.92
CA GLY A 54 -11.05 18.62 6.81
C GLY A 54 -10.14 19.32 5.81
N GLY A 55 -9.79 18.64 4.71
CA GLY A 55 -9.04 19.25 3.60
C GLY A 55 -7.54 19.41 3.89
N ARG A 56 -6.90 18.38 4.44
CA ARG A 56 -5.45 18.38 4.69
C ARG A 56 -4.65 18.43 3.38
N THR A 57 -3.42 18.92 3.45
CA THR A 57 -2.52 18.96 2.29
C THR A 57 -2.21 17.54 1.84
N VAL A 58 -2.17 17.33 0.52
CA VAL A 58 -1.86 16.03 -0.09
C VAL A 58 -0.60 16.13 -0.94
N ALA A 59 0.29 15.15 -0.81
CA ALA A 59 1.39 14.91 -1.73
C ALA A 59 1.34 13.47 -2.23
N ILE A 60 1.56 13.26 -3.53
CA ILE A 60 1.56 11.92 -4.12
C ILE A 60 2.96 11.53 -4.56
N VAL A 61 3.42 10.36 -4.12
CA VAL A 61 4.74 9.82 -4.45
C VAL A 61 4.60 8.57 -5.30
N LYS A 62 5.42 8.48 -6.36
CA LYS A 62 5.56 7.25 -7.13
C LYS A 62 6.75 6.46 -6.59
N SER A 63 6.54 5.17 -6.33
CA SER A 63 7.62 4.24 -5.98
C SER A 63 7.64 3.10 -6.99
N GLN A 64 8.80 2.84 -7.59
CA GLN A 64 8.99 1.71 -8.51
C GLN A 64 9.78 0.59 -7.84
N ARG A 65 9.25 -0.64 -7.87
CA ARG A 65 9.98 -1.83 -7.44
C ARG A 65 10.77 -2.41 -8.62
N PRO A 66 12.06 -2.76 -8.45
CA PRO A 66 12.88 -3.39 -9.50
C PRO A 66 12.31 -4.71 -10.07
N GLY A 67 11.41 -5.40 -9.36
CA GLY A 67 10.82 -6.67 -9.81
C GLY A 67 9.56 -6.55 -10.69
N THR A 68 9.08 -5.34 -10.96
CA THR A 68 7.80 -5.13 -11.68
C THR A 68 7.91 -5.43 -13.19
N LEU A 69 9.12 -5.48 -13.74
CA LEU A 69 9.36 -5.78 -15.15
C LEU A 69 9.16 -7.26 -15.53
N ILE A 70 9.20 -8.18 -14.55
CA ILE A 70 9.05 -9.61 -14.82
C ILE A 70 7.56 -10.03 -14.91
N LYS A 71 6.63 -9.19 -14.42
CA LYS A 71 5.21 -9.56 -14.27
C LYS A 71 4.31 -9.18 -15.45
N GLN A 72 4.85 -9.10 -16.66
CA GLN A 72 4.05 -8.90 -17.87
C GLN A 72 4.35 -9.90 -18.98
N SER A 73 4.12 -11.19 -18.73
CA SER A 73 3.52 -12.00 -19.79
C SER A 73 2.05 -11.60 -19.90
N ARG A 74 1.80 -10.51 -20.64
CA ARG A 74 0.47 -9.96 -21.00
C ARG A 74 -0.60 -10.97 -21.49
N PRO A 75 -0.29 -12.20 -21.98
CA PRO A 75 -1.34 -13.15 -22.35
C PRO A 75 -2.05 -13.80 -21.15
N VAL A 76 -1.32 -14.09 -20.06
CA VAL A 76 -1.83 -14.92 -18.96
C VAL A 76 -2.81 -14.14 -18.08
N SER A 77 -2.55 -12.86 -17.81
CA SER A 77 -3.45 -12.02 -17.02
C SER A 77 -4.81 -11.81 -17.70
N ARG A 78 -4.85 -11.67 -19.03
CA ARG A 78 -6.10 -11.58 -19.81
C ARG A 78 -6.89 -12.89 -19.81
N LEU A 79 -6.18 -14.02 -19.90
CA LEU A 79 -6.81 -15.35 -19.82
C LEU A 79 -7.37 -15.64 -18.43
N LEU A 80 -6.69 -15.20 -17.37
CA LEU A 80 -7.20 -15.32 -16.00
C LEU A 80 -8.40 -14.40 -15.74
N ALA A 81 -8.48 -13.25 -16.42
CA ALA A 81 -9.58 -12.31 -16.28
C ALA A 81 -10.90 -12.82 -16.90
N SER A 82 -10.85 -13.75 -17.86
CA SER A 82 -12.06 -14.39 -18.42
C SER A 82 -12.51 -15.63 -17.66
N LEU A 83 -11.78 -16.05 -16.61
CA LEU A 83 -12.16 -17.21 -15.81
C LEU A 83 -13.27 -16.88 -14.80
N PRO A 84 -14.07 -17.88 -14.40
CA PRO A 84 -15.05 -17.71 -13.32
C PRO A 84 -14.42 -17.14 -12.05
N GLU A 85 -15.15 -16.29 -11.33
CA GLU A 85 -14.62 -15.56 -10.16
C GLU A 85 -13.93 -16.46 -9.13
N ARG A 86 -14.42 -17.69 -8.95
CA ARG A 86 -13.82 -18.68 -8.03
C ARG A 86 -12.38 -19.03 -8.40
N VAL A 87 -12.08 -19.18 -9.69
CA VAL A 87 -10.76 -19.55 -10.20
C VAL A 87 -9.83 -18.34 -10.17
N ALA A 88 -10.33 -17.17 -10.60
CA ALA A 88 -9.57 -15.92 -10.51
C ALA A 88 -9.17 -15.60 -9.05
N ASN A 89 -10.09 -15.80 -8.10
CA ASN A 89 -9.82 -15.63 -6.67
C ASN A 89 -8.79 -16.64 -6.14
N LEU A 90 -8.84 -17.89 -6.62
CA LEU A 90 -7.87 -18.91 -6.25
C LEU A 90 -6.47 -18.56 -6.78
N ALA A 91 -6.36 -18.15 -8.03
CA ALA A 91 -5.10 -17.71 -8.64
C ALA A 91 -4.50 -16.50 -7.91
N ARG A 92 -5.33 -15.49 -7.59
CA ARG A 92 -4.90 -14.32 -6.83
C ARG A 92 -4.37 -14.70 -5.44
N TRP A 93 -5.04 -15.62 -4.76
CA TRP A 93 -4.59 -16.15 -3.48
C TRP A 93 -3.24 -16.88 -3.60
N PHE A 94 -3.11 -17.79 -4.55
CA PHE A 94 -1.83 -18.50 -4.79
C PHE A 94 -0.69 -17.55 -5.09
N GLU A 95 -0.94 -16.50 -5.87
CA GLU A 95 0.06 -15.49 -6.15
C GLU A 95 0.54 -14.78 -4.87
N VAL A 96 -0.39 -14.41 -3.98
CA VAL A 96 -0.05 -13.73 -2.72
C VAL A 96 0.75 -14.63 -1.81
N GLU A 97 0.31 -15.88 -1.61
CA GLU A 97 1.03 -16.86 -0.78
C GLU A 97 2.41 -17.17 -1.37
N TYR A 98 2.51 -17.35 -2.69
CA TYR A 98 3.79 -17.54 -3.36
C TYR A 98 4.73 -16.35 -3.14
N ARG A 99 4.22 -15.11 -3.25
CA ARG A 99 5.02 -13.89 -3.02
C ARG A 99 5.47 -13.77 -1.56
N GLU A 100 4.61 -14.08 -0.60
CA GLU A 100 4.96 -14.07 0.83
C GLU A 100 6.04 -15.13 1.13
N VAL A 101 5.88 -16.36 0.63
CA VAL A 101 6.85 -17.44 0.81
C VAL A 101 8.18 -17.12 0.11
N ALA A 102 8.15 -16.72 -1.16
CA ALA A 102 9.34 -16.39 -1.93
C ALA A 102 10.12 -15.24 -1.27
N TYR A 103 9.42 -14.23 -0.75
CA TYR A 103 10.02 -13.16 0.03
C TYR A 103 10.75 -13.69 1.26
N TYR A 104 10.10 -14.53 2.07
CA TYR A 104 10.75 -15.09 3.27
C TYR A 104 11.92 -16.02 2.96
N VAL A 105 11.83 -16.80 1.88
CA VAL A 105 12.95 -17.63 1.42
C VAL A 105 14.11 -16.76 0.95
N HIS A 106 13.84 -15.66 0.23
CA HIS A 106 14.86 -14.74 -0.23
C HIS A 106 15.56 -14.02 0.94
N VAL A 107 14.79 -13.45 1.88
CA VAL A 107 15.33 -12.79 3.08
C VAL A 107 16.17 -13.75 3.93
N ARG A 108 15.75 -15.02 4.07
CA ARG A 108 16.53 -16.04 4.78
C ARG A 108 17.86 -16.37 4.09
N ARG A 109 17.95 -16.26 2.76
CA ARG A 109 19.13 -16.66 1.99
C ARG A 109 20.17 -15.56 1.83
N HIS A 110 19.75 -14.31 1.67
CA HIS A 110 20.66 -13.21 1.31
C HIS A 110 20.84 -12.17 2.42
N GLY A 111 20.12 -12.29 3.54
CA GLY A 111 19.97 -11.16 4.45
C GLY A 111 19.15 -10.05 3.79
N SER A 112 18.51 -9.19 4.57
CA SER A 112 17.76 -8.07 4.00
C SER A 112 18.72 -7.04 3.44
N ASP A 113 19.09 -7.13 2.17
CA ASP A 113 19.81 -6.04 1.51
C ASP A 113 18.84 -4.85 1.40
N GLN A 114 18.95 -3.92 2.36
CA GLN A 114 18.01 -2.81 2.48
C GLN A 114 18.00 -1.93 1.23
N ALA A 115 19.11 -1.88 0.50
CA ALA A 115 19.29 -1.09 -0.72
C ALA A 115 18.55 -1.66 -1.94
N GLU A 116 18.41 -2.98 -2.05
CA GLU A 116 17.70 -3.64 -3.16
C GLU A 116 16.17 -3.66 -2.95
N VAL A 117 15.77 -3.55 -1.67
CA VAL A 117 14.39 -3.61 -1.18
C VAL A 117 13.69 -2.24 -1.14
N GLN A 118 14.44 -1.14 -0.99
CA GLN A 118 13.90 0.20 -1.09
C GLN A 118 13.46 0.48 -2.53
N GLY A 119 12.15 0.46 -2.77
CA GLY A 119 11.59 0.93 -4.05
C GLY A 119 12.13 2.32 -4.37
N ARG A 120 12.57 2.54 -5.61
CA ARG A 120 13.08 3.84 -6.03
C ARG A 120 11.92 4.83 -6.07
N ILE A 121 11.91 5.79 -5.15
CA ILE A 121 10.99 6.92 -5.20
C ILE A 121 11.36 7.74 -6.43
N VAL A 122 10.39 7.93 -7.33
CA VAL A 122 10.60 8.48 -8.68
C VAL A 122 10.76 10.00 -8.65
N ASP A 123 10.54 10.66 -7.51
CA ASP A 123 10.74 12.11 -7.34
C ASP A 123 10.95 12.45 -5.86
N ARG A 124 12.20 12.29 -5.38
CA ARG A 124 12.54 12.58 -3.98
C ARG A 124 12.52 14.07 -3.65
N GLU A 125 12.80 14.93 -4.63
CA GLU A 125 12.87 16.37 -4.41
C GLU A 125 11.49 16.99 -4.18
N SER A 126 10.49 16.56 -4.97
CA SER A 126 9.10 16.98 -4.76
C SER A 126 8.58 16.52 -3.39
N LEU A 127 8.88 15.28 -3.00
CA LEU A 127 8.55 14.79 -1.65
C LEU A 127 9.23 15.64 -0.57
N ALA A 128 10.53 15.93 -0.72
CA ALA A 128 11.28 16.73 0.25
C ALA A 128 10.67 18.13 0.43
N ARG A 129 10.31 18.79 -0.67
CA ARG A 129 9.63 20.11 -0.63
C ARG A 129 8.27 20.04 0.07
N ALA A 130 7.49 18.99 -0.18
CA ALA A 130 6.18 18.82 0.45
C ALA A 130 6.29 18.59 1.97
N VAL A 131 7.30 17.84 2.44
CA VAL A 131 7.43 17.50 3.87
C VAL A 131 8.20 18.53 4.69
N ALA A 132 8.94 19.45 4.06
CA ALA A 132 9.83 20.40 4.73
C ALA A 132 9.12 21.26 5.81
N GLY A 133 7.84 21.58 5.61
CA GLY A 133 7.04 22.37 6.55
C GLY A 133 6.04 21.58 7.40
N ALA A 134 5.97 20.25 7.25
CA ALA A 134 4.98 19.41 7.91
C ALA A 134 5.49 18.92 9.28
N ALA A 135 4.66 19.04 10.31
CA ALA A 135 4.98 18.52 11.65
C ALA A 135 4.45 17.09 11.85
N ARG A 136 3.31 16.74 11.21
CA ARG A 136 2.63 15.45 11.37
C ARG A 136 2.25 14.88 10.03
N VAL A 137 3.10 13.99 9.52
CA VAL A 137 2.96 13.37 8.21
C VAL A 137 2.26 12.02 8.34
N LEU A 138 1.19 11.82 7.58
CA LEU A 138 0.54 10.53 7.40
C LEU A 138 0.91 9.95 6.04
N VAL A 139 1.64 8.84 6.01
CA VAL A 139 1.90 8.10 4.76
C VAL A 139 0.80 7.05 4.55
N VAL A 140 0.18 7.03 3.38
CA VAL A 140 -0.93 6.13 3.08
C VAL A 140 -0.75 5.35 1.80
N ASP A 141 -1.26 4.11 1.82
CA ASP A 141 -1.36 3.24 0.66
C ASP A 141 -2.72 2.52 0.66
N ASP A 142 -3.11 1.95 -0.47
CA ASP A 142 -4.35 1.18 -0.56
C ASP A 142 -4.23 -0.16 0.16
N THR A 143 -3.16 -0.90 -0.15
CA THR A 143 -2.95 -2.27 0.29
C THR A 143 -1.51 -2.51 0.69
N LEU A 144 -1.30 -3.35 1.69
CA LEU A 144 0.02 -3.73 2.16
C LEU A 144 0.28 -5.22 2.02
N ASP A 145 1.28 -5.53 1.18
CA ASP A 145 1.93 -6.84 1.06
C ASP A 145 3.05 -6.96 2.11
N SER A 146 4.33 -6.88 1.69
CA SER A 146 5.49 -6.83 2.58
C SER A 146 5.62 -5.50 3.34
N GLY A 147 5.05 -4.43 2.77
CA GLY A 147 5.17 -3.05 3.23
C GLY A 147 6.52 -2.38 2.94
N GLN A 148 7.37 -2.95 2.08
CA GLN A 148 8.65 -2.34 1.70
C GLN A 148 8.49 -0.97 1.04
N THR A 149 7.48 -0.82 0.18
CA THR A 149 7.17 0.47 -0.46
C THR A 149 6.80 1.52 0.58
N LEU A 150 5.90 1.18 1.49
CA LEU A 150 5.49 2.05 2.60
C LEU A 150 6.70 2.44 3.47
N ARG A 151 7.56 1.47 3.81
CA ARG A 151 8.80 1.72 4.57
C ARG A 151 9.76 2.65 3.84
N GLY A 152 10.01 2.43 2.55
CA GLY A 152 10.90 3.30 1.77
C GLY A 152 10.41 4.74 1.67
N VAL A 153 9.09 4.95 1.61
CA VAL A 153 8.50 6.30 1.66
C VAL A 153 8.67 6.92 3.04
N VAL A 154 8.43 6.17 4.12
CA VAL A 154 8.67 6.65 5.50
C VAL A 154 10.13 7.03 5.71
N ASP A 155 11.07 6.21 5.24
CA ASP A 155 12.50 6.50 5.35
C ASP A 155 12.83 7.80 4.59
N ALA A 156 12.33 7.97 3.37
CA ALA A 156 12.55 9.20 2.60
C ALA A 156 11.90 10.46 3.21
N VAL A 157 10.73 10.32 3.85
CA VAL A 157 10.12 11.43 4.61
C VAL A 157 11.03 11.82 5.78
N LYS A 158 11.55 10.85 6.53
CA LYS A 158 12.43 11.09 7.67
C LYS A 158 13.79 11.65 7.25
N ASP A 159 14.34 11.19 6.14
CA ASP A 159 15.58 11.73 5.56
C ASP A 159 15.42 13.21 5.22
N ALA A 160 14.26 13.60 4.68
CA ALA A 160 13.98 14.98 4.27
C ALA A 160 13.55 15.89 5.43
N ASN A 161 12.81 15.36 6.42
CA ASN A 161 12.41 16.08 7.61
C ASN A 161 12.48 15.16 8.85
N PRO A 162 13.64 15.12 9.53
CA PRO A 162 13.84 14.27 10.71
C PRO A 162 12.96 14.64 11.92
N GLN A 163 12.42 15.86 11.96
CA GLN A 163 11.59 16.35 13.06
C GLN A 163 10.10 16.01 12.89
N ALA A 164 9.68 15.62 11.69
CA ALA A 164 8.30 15.25 11.43
C ALA A 164 7.92 13.98 12.19
N GLN A 165 6.76 14.02 12.86
CA GLN A 165 6.13 12.81 13.36
C GLN A 165 5.48 12.09 12.17
N VAL A 166 5.87 10.84 11.93
CA VAL A 166 5.37 10.06 10.80
C VAL A 166 4.52 8.91 11.30
N ARG A 167 3.28 8.81 10.80
CA ARG A 167 2.43 7.62 10.95
C ARG A 167 2.03 7.07 9.59
N THR A 168 1.59 5.83 9.58
CA THR A 168 1.27 5.07 8.38
C THR A 168 -0.13 4.49 8.43
N ALA A 169 -0.86 4.52 7.33
CA ALA A 169 -2.20 3.94 7.26
C ALA A 169 -2.45 3.20 5.94
N VAL A 170 -3.14 2.06 6.02
CA VAL A 170 -3.56 1.29 4.86
C VAL A 170 -5.00 0.79 4.99
N ILE A 171 -5.69 0.65 3.86
CA ILE A 171 -7.05 0.11 3.84
C ILE A 171 -7.02 -1.38 4.18
N ALA A 172 -6.11 -2.15 3.57
CA ALA A 172 -6.02 -3.58 3.82
C ALA A 172 -4.59 -4.11 3.89
N THR A 173 -4.37 -5.14 4.70
CA THR A 173 -3.18 -6.00 4.57
C THR A 173 -3.55 -7.27 3.83
N THR A 174 -2.69 -7.72 2.92
CA THR A 174 -2.94 -8.92 2.09
C THR A 174 -2.22 -10.15 2.66
N TRP A 175 -1.00 -9.95 3.18
CA TRP A 175 -0.14 -11.00 3.73
C TRP A 175 -0.59 -11.41 5.12
N ARG A 176 -0.29 -12.66 5.49
CA ARG A 176 -0.64 -13.18 6.83
C ARG A 176 0.22 -12.53 7.91
N ARG A 177 1.51 -12.36 7.61
CA ARG A 177 2.50 -11.80 8.53
C ARG A 177 3.35 -10.78 7.79
N PRO A 178 2.81 -9.57 7.52
CA PRO A 178 3.62 -8.55 6.89
C PRO A 178 4.80 -8.18 7.81
N PRO A 179 6.04 -8.10 7.30
CA PRO A 179 7.20 -7.67 8.09
C PRO A 179 7.11 -6.21 8.55
N VAL A 180 6.42 -5.37 7.78
CA VAL A 180 6.15 -3.96 8.13
C VAL A 180 4.73 -3.85 8.66
N HIS A 181 4.59 -3.22 9.83
CA HIS A 181 3.31 -3.02 10.48
C HIS A 181 2.90 -1.54 10.41
N PRO A 182 1.80 -1.20 9.72
CA PRO A 182 1.27 0.15 9.74
C PRO A 182 0.69 0.52 11.09
N ASP A 183 0.71 1.81 11.41
CA ASP A 183 0.05 2.37 12.61
C ASP A 183 -1.47 2.18 12.55
N TYR A 184 -2.03 2.27 11.34
CA TYR A 184 -3.47 2.08 11.11
C TYR A 184 -3.75 1.09 9.98
N VAL A 185 -4.53 0.06 10.29
CA VAL A 185 -5.04 -0.92 9.32
C VAL A 185 -6.55 -1.04 9.47
N LEU A 186 -7.30 -0.78 8.40
CA LEU A 186 -8.76 -0.84 8.44
C LEU A 186 -9.31 -2.28 8.34
N ARG A 187 -8.78 -3.08 7.41
CA ARG A 187 -9.19 -4.47 7.18
C ARG A 187 -7.96 -5.37 7.12
N PRO A 188 -7.58 -6.03 8.21
CA PRO A 188 -6.50 -7.01 8.15
C PRO A 188 -6.93 -8.20 7.28
N ARG A 189 -5.99 -8.72 6.50
CA ARG A 189 -6.14 -9.96 5.74
C ARG A 189 -7.29 -9.94 4.71
N LEU A 190 -7.34 -8.87 3.92
CA LEU A 190 -8.32 -8.68 2.85
C LEU A 190 -7.62 -8.43 1.52
N LEU A 191 -7.99 -9.22 0.50
CA LEU A 191 -7.62 -8.94 -0.89
C LEU A 191 -8.65 -7.99 -1.50
N LEU A 192 -8.30 -6.70 -1.47
CA LEU A 192 -9.11 -5.64 -2.04
C LEU A 192 -8.92 -5.61 -3.57
N ARG A 193 -10.02 -5.66 -4.33
CA ARG A 193 -10.01 -5.33 -5.77
C ARG A 193 -10.56 -3.93 -5.92
N LEU A 194 -9.66 -2.98 -6.19
CA LEU A 194 -10.00 -1.58 -6.36
C LEU A 194 -10.73 -1.34 -7.69
N PRO A 195 -11.66 -0.38 -7.73
CA PRO A 195 -12.26 0.04 -8.99
C PRO A 195 -11.16 0.61 -9.90
N GLY A 196 -11.16 0.24 -11.19
CA GLY A 196 -10.16 0.69 -12.16
C GLY A 196 -8.79 0.00 -12.10
N SER A 197 -8.57 -0.93 -11.17
CA SER A 197 -7.37 -1.78 -11.14
C SER A 197 -7.43 -2.90 -12.20
N PHE A 198 -6.28 -3.46 -12.58
CA PHE A 198 -6.20 -4.58 -13.53
C PHE A 198 -6.99 -5.83 -13.10
N ASP A 199 -7.32 -5.96 -11.81
CA ASP A 199 -8.06 -7.08 -11.21
C ASP A 199 -9.56 -6.76 -11.00
N ALA A 200 -10.05 -5.59 -11.45
CA ALA A 200 -11.44 -5.15 -11.30
C ALA A 200 -12.43 -6.07 -12.05
#